data_AF-W0B527-F1
#
_entry.id   AF-W0B527-F1
#
_cell.length_a   1.000
_cell.length_b   1.000
_cell.length_c   1.000
_cell.angle_alpha   90.00
_cell.angle_beta   90.00
_cell.angle_gamma   90.00
#
_symmetry.space_group_name_H-M   'P 1'
#
loop_
_entity.id
_entity.type
_entity.pdbx_description
1 polymer ?
#
loop_
_entity_poly.entity_id
_entity_poly.type
_entity_poly.pdbx_seq_one_letter_code
_entity_poly.pdbx_strand_id
1 'polypeptide(L)'
;MDYTINVYDLFNLVEEIFIVTSSIGFEALMAGKKVTCYGVPFFANLGLTSDKIQLNTRTRKRALSDIFHFLFVILSRYYTPGLARKCQLDEYLDYLITDRLNLTYDNSNFKKAS
;
A
#
# COMPACT_ATOMS: atom_id res chain seq x y z
N MET A 1 17.73 -17.41 8.25
CA MET A 1 17.78 -15.93 8.29
C MET A 1 16.36 -15.45 8.46
N ASP A 2 16.10 -14.62 9.47
CA ASP A 2 14.78 -14.03 9.72
C ASP A 2 14.65 -12.77 8.85
N TYR A 3 13.81 -12.85 7.82
CA TYR A 3 13.62 -11.80 6.81
C TYR A 3 12.36 -10.96 7.06
N THR A 4 11.81 -11.00 8.28
CA THR A 4 10.57 -10.28 8.60
C THR A 4 10.85 -8.80 8.80
N ILE A 5 11.19 -8.10 7.72
CA ILE A 5 11.37 -6.65 7.66
C ILE A 5 10.15 -6.06 6.97
N ASN A 6 9.58 -5.02 7.56
CA ASN A 6 8.54 -4.24 6.89
C ASN A 6 9.17 -3.51 5.71
N VAL A 7 8.62 -3.72 4.51
CA VAL A 7 9.18 -3.13 3.29
C VAL A 7 9.14 -1.60 3.31
N TYR A 8 8.22 -0.98 4.06
CA TYR A 8 8.21 0.49 4.23
C TYR A 8 9.49 1.03 4.87
N ASP A 9 10.13 0.26 5.74
CA ASP A 9 11.38 0.69 6.39
C ASP A 9 12.50 0.84 5.36
N LEU A 10 12.46 0.03 4.29
CA LEU A 10 13.43 0.07 3.20
C LEU A 10 13.27 1.30 2.31
N PHE A 11 12.07 1.89 2.23
CA PHE A 11 11.84 3.07 1.40
C PHE A 11 12.73 4.24 1.82
N ASN A 12 13.01 4.39 3.12
CA ASN A 12 13.90 5.45 3.61
C ASN A 12 15.36 5.28 3.17
N LEU A 13 15.76 4.06 2.81
CA LEU A 13 17.14 3.73 2.44
C LEU A 13 17.40 3.84 0.93
N VAL A 14 16.34 4.07 0.13
CA VAL A 14 16.43 4.08 -1.33
C VAL A 14 15.80 5.34 -1.93
N GLU A 15 16.30 5.75 -3.10
CA GLU A 15 15.77 6.89 -3.86
C GLU A 15 14.80 6.47 -4.95
N GLU A 16 15.03 5.31 -5.57
CA GLU A 16 14.24 4.77 -6.67
C GLU A 16 14.03 3.27 -6.50
N ILE A 17 12.84 2.81 -6.89
CA ILE A 17 12.42 1.41 -6.76
C ILE A 17 12.06 0.88 -8.15
N PHE A 18 12.60 -0.29 -8.48
CA PHE A 18 12.37 -0.96 -9.76
C PHE A 18 11.46 -2.16 -9.56
N ILE A 19 10.39 -2.23 -10.33
CA ILE A 19 9.40 -3.32 -10.22
C ILE A 19 9.03 -3.87 -11.59
N VAL A 20 8.49 -5.10 -11.60
CA VAL A 20 7.77 -5.64 -12.75
C VAL A 20 6.29 -5.32 -12.62
N THR A 21 5.57 -5.98 -11.70
CA THR A 21 4.12 -5.79 -11.48
C THR A 21 3.71 -5.80 -10.00
N SER A 22 4.67 -5.73 -9.08
CA SER A 22 4.39 -5.77 -7.64
C SER A 22 3.59 -4.55 -7.17
N SER A 23 2.64 -4.77 -6.25
CA SER A 23 1.86 -3.70 -5.60
C SER A 23 2.75 -2.76 -4.79
N ILE A 24 3.92 -3.20 -4.36
CA ILE A 24 4.86 -2.38 -3.59
C ILE A 24 5.29 -1.12 -4.34
N GLY A 25 5.28 -1.14 -5.68
CA GLY A 25 5.55 0.05 -6.48
C GLY A 25 4.48 1.13 -6.28
N PHE A 26 3.22 0.77 -6.05
CA PHE A 26 2.18 1.74 -5.72
C PHE A 26 2.39 2.33 -4.33
N GLU A 27 2.76 1.49 -3.36
CA GLU A 27 3.09 1.89 -1.99
C GLU A 27 4.30 2.82 -1.95
N ALA A 28 5.32 2.54 -2.76
CA ALA A 28 6.46 3.40 -2.97
C ALA A 28 6.07 4.79 -3.53
N LEU A 29 5.14 4.86 -4.49
CA LEU A 29 4.61 6.14 -4.97
C LEU A 29 3.90 6.92 -3.86
N MET A 30 3.11 6.24 -3.01
CA MET A 30 2.47 6.85 -1.84
C MET A 30 3.50 7.38 -0.83
N ALA A 31 4.63 6.70 -0.68
CA ALA A 31 5.77 7.15 0.12
C ALA A 31 6.63 8.24 -0.58
N GLY A 32 6.21 8.74 -1.75
CA GLY A 32 6.91 9.80 -2.49
C GLY A 32 8.20 9.35 -3.18
N LYS A 33 8.39 8.04 -3.38
CA LYS A 33 9.57 7.47 -4.04
C LYS A 33 9.41 7.44 -5.56
N LYS A 34 10.53 7.52 -6.26
CA LYS A 34 10.56 7.29 -7.72
C LYS A 34 10.36 5.81 -7.99
N VAL A 35 9.56 5.49 -9.00
CA VAL A 35 9.27 4.10 -9.37
C VAL A 35 9.45 3.91 -10.86
N THR A 36 10.26 2.92 -11.21
CA THR A 36 10.45 2.45 -12.58
C THR A 36 9.76 1.10 -12.77
N CYS A 37 8.90 1.01 -13.79
CA CYS A 37 8.11 -0.17 -14.11
C CYS A 37 8.67 -0.88 -15.35
N TYR A 38 9.07 -2.14 -15.20
CA TYR A 38 9.43 -3.05 -16.29
C TYR A 38 8.26 -3.90 -16.78
N GLY A 39 7.19 -4.02 -15.98
CA GLY A 39 5.90 -4.54 -16.42
C GLY A 39 4.86 -3.43 -16.55
N VAL A 40 3.58 -3.81 -16.60
CA VAL A 40 2.48 -2.86 -16.74
C VAL A 40 1.44 -3.03 -15.63
N PRO A 41 1.78 -2.68 -14.36
CA PRO A 41 0.81 -2.69 -13.27
C PRO A 41 -0.32 -1.69 -13.51
N PHE A 42 -1.37 -1.74 -12.67
CA PHE A 42 -2.56 -0.89 -12.82
C PHE A 42 -2.27 0.62 -12.76
N PHE A 43 -1.16 1.02 -12.11
CA PHE A 43 -0.75 2.42 -11.94
C PHE A 43 0.32 2.89 -12.95
N ALA A 44 0.83 2.00 -13.81
CA ALA A 44 1.79 2.36 -14.85
C ALA A 44 1.14 3.08 -16.04
N ASN A 45 1.93 3.86 -16.77
CA ASN A 45 1.53 4.66 -17.93
C ASN A 45 0.48 5.75 -17.59
N LEU A 46 0.48 6.23 -16.34
CA LEU A 46 -0.42 7.31 -15.88
C LEU A 46 0.33 8.60 -15.53
N GLY A 47 1.61 8.69 -15.89
CA GLY A 47 2.47 9.85 -15.64
C GLY A 47 3.07 9.92 -14.23
N LEU A 48 2.97 8.84 -13.44
CA LEU A 48 3.52 8.74 -12.08
C LEU A 48 4.80 7.90 -12.02
N THR A 49 5.09 7.11 -13.05
CA THR A 49 6.17 6.13 -13.10
C THR A 49 7.05 6.33 -14.34
N SER A 50 8.28 5.84 -14.25
CA SER A 50 9.17 5.66 -15.42
C SER A 50 8.90 4.28 -16.02
N ASP A 51 8.11 4.24 -17.10
CA ASP A 51 7.64 2.99 -17.69
C ASP A 51 8.56 2.53 -18.83
N LYS A 52 9.04 1.29 -18.75
CA LYS A 52 9.84 0.67 -19.82
C LYS A 52 8.97 0.08 -20.94
N ILE A 53 7.71 -0.22 -20.63
CA ILE A 53 6.72 -0.65 -21.61
C ILE A 53 5.67 0.46 -21.73
N GLN A 54 5.54 1.00 -22.95
CA GLN A 54 4.61 2.07 -23.26
C GLN A 54 3.26 1.50 -23.74
N LEU A 55 2.16 1.99 -23.20
CA LEU A 55 0.80 1.63 -23.61
C LEU A 55 0.11 2.79 -24.35
N ASN A 56 -0.31 2.53 -25.58
CA ASN A 56 -1.07 3.50 -26.38
C ASN A 56 -2.49 3.74 -25.83
N THR A 57 -2.99 2.87 -24.95
CA THR A 57 -4.36 2.94 -24.41
C THR A 57 -4.49 3.84 -23.19
N ARG A 58 -3.40 4.09 -22.44
CA ARG A 58 -3.38 4.95 -21.25
C ARG A 58 -2.75 6.29 -21.58
N THR A 59 -3.54 7.17 -22.20
CA THR A 59 -3.06 8.48 -22.68
C THR A 59 -3.23 9.61 -21.67
N ARG A 60 -4.03 9.39 -20.61
CA ARG A 60 -4.33 10.42 -19.61
C ARG A 60 -3.40 10.31 -18.41
N LYS A 61 -2.86 11.44 -17.98
CA LYS A 61 -2.20 11.54 -16.68
C LYS A 61 -3.22 11.47 -15.54
N ARG A 62 -2.83 10.92 -14.40
CA ARG A 62 -3.64 10.84 -13.18
C ARG A 62 -2.84 11.29 -11.99
N ALA A 63 -3.50 11.96 -11.04
CA ALA A 63 -2.91 12.18 -9.74
C ALA A 63 -2.86 10.86 -8.97
N LEU A 64 -1.89 10.72 -8.07
CA LEU A 64 -1.79 9.55 -7.22
C LEU A 64 -3.06 9.33 -6.38
N SER A 65 -3.66 10.42 -5.90
CA SER A 65 -4.93 10.43 -5.17
C SER A 65 -6.09 9.86 -5.98
N ASP A 66 -6.14 10.11 -7.29
CA ASP A 66 -7.22 9.59 -8.15
C ASP A 66 -7.17 8.07 -8.22
N ILE A 67 -5.95 7.53 -8.36
CA ILE A 67 -5.72 6.08 -8.43
C ILE A 67 -6.01 5.45 -7.06
N PHE A 68 -5.55 6.07 -5.98
CA PHE A 68 -5.85 5.62 -4.62
C PHE A 68 -7.36 5.58 -4.37
N HIS A 69 -8.07 6.67 -4.68
CA HIS A 69 -9.51 6.75 -4.50
C HIS A 69 -10.24 5.68 -5.31
N PHE A 70 -9.86 5.49 -6.58
CA PHE A 70 -10.47 4.46 -7.40
C PHE A 70 -10.24 3.05 -6.84
N LEU A 71 -9.01 2.73 -6.45
CA LEU A 71 -8.67 1.39 -5.97
C LEU A 71 -9.24 1.10 -4.59
N PHE A 72 -8.98 1.98 -3.62
CA PHE A 72 -9.31 1.74 -2.21
C PHE A 72 -10.74 2.16 -1.87
N VAL A 73 -11.31 3.20 -2.49
CA VAL A 73 -12.66 3.67 -2.11
C VAL A 73 -13.73 3.08 -3.03
N ILE A 74 -13.53 3.11 -4.35
CA ILE A 74 -14.56 2.72 -5.31
C ILE A 74 -14.56 1.21 -5.56
N LEU A 75 -13.39 0.63 -5.84
CA LEU A 75 -13.27 -0.75 -6.30
C LEU A 75 -13.27 -1.75 -5.14
N SER A 76 -12.61 -1.42 -4.03
CA SER A 76 -12.45 -2.31 -2.88
C SER A 76 -13.72 -2.38 -2.01
N ARG A 77 -13.86 -3.50 -1.28
CA ARG A 77 -14.95 -3.74 -0.33
C ARG A 77 -14.34 -4.25 0.98
N TYR A 78 -14.74 -3.64 2.09
CA TYR A 78 -14.16 -3.93 3.40
C TYR A 78 -15.15 -4.58 4.34
N TYR A 79 -14.63 -5.44 5.20
CA TYR A 79 -15.34 -6.12 6.27
C TYR A 79 -14.42 -6.18 7.49
N THR A 80 -14.94 -5.78 8.65
CA THR A 80 -14.23 -5.92 9.92
C THR A 80 -14.82 -7.09 10.71
N PRO A 81 -13.99 -7.89 11.40
CA PRO A 81 -14.48 -8.89 12.34
C PRO A 81 -15.47 -8.30 13.35
N GLY A 82 -16.59 -8.98 13.57
CA GLY A 82 -17.67 -8.53 14.45
C GLY A 82 -18.71 -7.62 13.80
N LEU A 83 -18.40 -7.05 12.63
CA LEU A 83 -19.37 -6.24 11.87
C LEU A 83 -20.08 -7.13 10.83
N ALA A 84 -21.36 -7.43 11.07
CA ALA A 84 -22.17 -8.28 10.16
C ALA A 84 -22.61 -7.57 8.86
N ARG A 85 -21.88 -6.54 8.42
CA ARG A 85 -22.15 -5.77 7.21
C ARG A 85 -20.85 -5.31 6.56
N LYS A 86 -20.92 -4.90 5.29
CA LYS A 86 -19.85 -4.15 4.64
C LYS A 86 -19.57 -2.83 5.38
N CYS A 87 -18.32 -2.42 5.40
CA CYS A 87 -17.86 -1.14 5.93
C CYS A 87 -17.13 -0.32 4.86
N GLN A 88 -16.94 0.97 5.15
CA GLN A 88 -16.11 1.85 4.34
C GLN A 88 -14.64 1.70 4.73
N LEU A 89 -13.74 2.24 3.89
CA LEU A 89 -12.30 2.21 4.14
C LEU A 89 -11.93 2.80 5.50
N ASP A 90 -12.51 3.95 5.87
CA ASP A 90 -12.16 4.66 7.11
C ASP A 90 -12.48 3.81 8.35
N GLU A 91 -13.68 3.21 8.40
CA GLU A 91 -14.10 2.30 9.49
C GLU A 91 -13.21 1.04 9.57
N TYR A 92 -12.73 0.55 8.42
CA TYR A 92 -11.80 -0.58 8.37
C TYR A 92 -10.40 -0.18 8.86
N LEU A 93 -9.92 1.02 8.52
CA LEU A 93 -8.64 1.54 9.01
C LEU A 93 -8.66 1.76 10.52
N ASP A 94 -9.75 2.32 11.06
CA ASP A 94 -9.92 2.50 12.51
C ASP A 94 -9.85 1.15 13.26
N TYR A 95 -10.49 0.12 12.70
CA TYR A 95 -10.39 -1.24 13.22
C TYR A 95 -8.94 -1.76 13.21
N LEU A 96 -8.23 -1.66 12.08
CA LEU A 96 -6.84 -2.14 11.98
C LEU A 96 -5.88 -1.41 12.93
N ILE A 97 -6.06 -0.11 13.12
CA ILE A 97 -5.27 0.68 14.06
C ILE A 97 -5.54 0.22 15.49
N THR A 98 -6.82 0.03 15.84
CA THR A 98 -7.22 -0.44 17.17
C THR A 98 -6.68 -1.84 17.47
N ASP A 99 -6.81 -2.77 16.52
CA ASP A 99 -6.31 -4.14 16.65
C ASP A 99 -4.78 -4.17 16.83
N ARG A 100 -4.03 -3.39 16.03
CA ARG A 100 -2.58 -3.25 16.20
C ARG A 100 -2.19 -2.72 17.58
N LEU A 101 -2.93 -1.74 18.11
CA LEU A 101 -2.68 -1.19 19.44
C LEU A 101 -2.96 -2.24 20.53
N ASN A 102 -4.03 -3.03 20.39
CA ASN A 102 -4.35 -4.12 21.32
C ASN A 102 -3.27 -5.20 21.33
N LEU A 103 -2.75 -5.59 20.15
CA LEU A 103 -1.63 -6.52 20.03
C LEU A 103 -0.35 -5.98 20.68
N THR A 104 -0.11 -4.67 20.59
CA THR A 104 1.08 -4.04 21.22
C THR A 104 0.92 -3.98 22.75
N TYR A 105 -0.29 -3.73 23.23
CA TYR A 105 -0.60 -3.71 24.66
C TYR A 105 -0.44 -5.09 25.31
N ASP A 106 -0.95 -6.15 24.68
CA ASP A 106 -0.83 -7.51 25.21
C ASP A 106 0.64 -7.98 25.28
N ASN A 107 1.42 -7.71 24.23
CA ASN A 107 2.86 -8.01 24.19
C ASN A 107 3.69 -7.23 25.24
N SER A 108 3.19 -6.10 25.77
CA SER A 108 3.84 -5.35 26.85
C SER A 108 3.63 -5.98 28.23
N ASN A 109 2.57 -6.76 28.42
CA ASN A 109 2.27 -7.49 29.67
C ASN A 109 3.08 -8.80 29.80
N PHE A 110 3.56 -9.36 28.68
CA PHE A 110 4.43 -10.55 28.69
C PHE A 110 5.90 -10.24 29.04
N LYS A 111 6.34 -8.97 29.06
CA LYS A 111 7.71 -8.58 29.44
C LYS A 111 7.92 -8.32 30.95
N LYS A 112 6.95 -8.67 31.82
CA LYS A 112 7.00 -8.42 33.27
C LYS A 112 6.92 -9.66 34.17
N ALA A 113 7.20 -10.85 33.65
CA ALA A 113 7.45 -12.04 34.46
C ALA A 113 8.88 -12.52 34.24
N SER A 114 9.80 -11.98 35.05
CA SER A 114 11.14 -12.53 35.29
C SER A 114 11.10 -13.45 36.50
#